data_AF-D3MQP9-F1
#
_entry.id   AF-D3MQP9-F1
#
_cell.length_a   1.000
_cell.length_b   1.000
_cell.length_c   1.000
_cell.angle_alpha   90.00
_cell.angle_beta   90.00
_cell.angle_gamma   90.00
#
_symmetry.space_group_name_H-M   'P 1'
#
loop_
_entity.id
_entity.type
_entity.pdbx_description
1 polymer ?
#
loop_
_entity_poly.entity_id
_entity_poly.type
_entity_poly.pdbx_seq_one_letter_code
_entity_poly.pdbx_strand_id
1 'polypeptide(L)'
;MLENIGNEFEVFDYNMKGYRIGTFVFNYRLVEEDADTHVEIDVYKYSDPVVLYIKTYQAPLLDGAGPVDMCEALYEEFYEKSEDSSEEK
;
A
#
# COMPACT_ATOMS: atom_id res chain seq x y z
N MET A 1 40.74 -17.38 3.15
CA MET A 1 39.61 -16.98 4.01
C MET A 1 38.73 -16.11 3.13
N LEU A 2 37.51 -16.54 2.84
CA LEU A 2 36.55 -15.75 2.07
C LEU A 2 35.99 -14.68 3.01
N GLU A 3 36.31 -13.42 2.72
CA GLU A 3 35.75 -12.27 3.42
C GLU A 3 34.24 -12.28 3.23
N ASN A 4 33.53 -12.34 4.36
CA ASN A 4 32.08 -12.24 4.41
C ASN A 4 31.71 -10.80 4.06
N ILE A 5 31.50 -10.50 2.77
CA ILE A 5 30.91 -9.23 2.30
C ILE A 5 29.40 -9.31 2.52
N GLY A 6 28.98 -9.62 3.74
CA GLY A 6 27.61 -9.42 4.17
C GLY A 6 27.48 -7.94 4.46
N ASN A 7 26.81 -7.19 3.58
CA ASN A 7 26.31 -5.87 3.96
C ASN A 7 25.33 -6.09 5.11
N GLU A 8 25.80 -5.92 6.35
CA GLU A 8 24.94 -5.86 7.53
C GLU A 8 24.15 -4.56 7.42
N PHE A 9 22.88 -4.67 7.05
CA PHE A 9 21.96 -3.54 7.09
C PHE A 9 21.36 -3.46 8.49
N GLU A 10 21.69 -2.41 9.23
CA GLU A 10 20.98 -2.08 10.47
C GLU A 10 19.60 -1.51 10.12
N VAL A 11 18.54 -2.22 10.53
CA VAL A 11 17.16 -1.78 10.39
C VAL A 11 16.82 -0.89 11.59
N PHE A 12 16.72 0.41 11.35
CA PHE A 12 16.23 1.37 12.32
C PHE A 12 14.70 1.34 12.34
N ASP A 13 14.13 1.47 13.54
CA ASP A 13 12.69 1.49 13.87
C ASP A 13 11.79 2.02 12.73
N TYR A 14 10.79 1.21 12.33
CA TYR A 14 9.91 1.51 11.20
C TYR A 14 8.57 2.08 11.71
N ASN A 15 8.44 3.42 11.71
CA ASN A 15 7.19 4.10 12.04
C ASN A 15 6.40 4.43 10.77
N MET A 16 5.37 3.65 10.51
CA MET A 16 4.55 3.77 9.32
C MET A 16 3.17 4.30 9.68
N LYS A 17 2.77 5.41 9.07
CA LYS A 17 1.45 6.02 9.26
C LYS A 17 0.60 5.76 8.01
N GLY A 18 -0.60 5.24 8.19
CA GLY A 18 -1.54 4.94 7.11
C GLY A 18 -2.80 4.24 7.62
N TYR A 19 -3.81 4.14 6.77
CA TYR A 19 -5.02 3.36 7.03
C TYR A 19 -4.71 1.87 6.84
N ARG A 20 -5.03 1.03 7.83
CA ARG A 20 -4.67 -0.39 7.82
C ARG A 20 -5.92 -1.25 7.71
N ILE A 21 -5.91 -2.16 6.72
CA ILE A 21 -6.95 -3.18 6.54
C ILE A 21 -6.24 -4.53 6.34
N GLY A 22 -6.48 -5.49 7.23
CA GLY A 22 -5.80 -6.79 7.21
C GLY A 22 -4.26 -6.68 7.25
N THR A 23 -3.59 -7.23 6.24
CA THR A 23 -2.13 -7.15 6.06
C THR A 23 -1.70 -5.99 5.18
N PHE A 24 -2.61 -5.12 4.74
CA PHE A 24 -2.28 -3.97 3.90
C PHE A 24 -2.30 -2.67 4.69
N VAL A 25 -1.37 -1.78 4.35
CA VAL A 25 -1.31 -0.41 4.84
C VAL A 25 -1.40 0.52 3.63
N PHE A 26 -2.33 1.46 3.70
CA PHE A 26 -2.63 2.44 2.67
C PHE A 26 -2.26 3.82 3.20
N ASN A 27 -1.19 4.40 2.67
CA ASN A 27 -0.80 5.77 2.99
C ASN A 27 -1.31 6.68 1.88
N TYR A 28 -2.35 7.45 2.17
CA TYR A 28 -2.99 8.33 1.19
C TYR A 28 -2.68 9.80 1.43
N ARG A 29 -2.68 10.58 0.35
CA ARG A 29 -2.55 12.04 0.36
C ARG A 29 -3.42 12.64 -0.73
N LEU A 30 -4.03 13.78 -0.43
CA LEU A 30 -4.70 14.60 -1.44
C LEU A 30 -3.65 15.46 -2.13
N VAL A 31 -3.69 15.48 -3.44
CA VAL A 31 -2.84 16.29 -4.28
C VAL A 31 -3.75 17.16 -5.14
N GLU A 32 -3.56 18.46 -5.01
CA GLU A 32 -4.27 19.47 -5.78
C GLU A 32 -3.36 19.93 -6.91
N GLU A 33 -3.75 19.63 -8.16
CA GLU A 33 -3.05 20.12 -9.35
C GLU A 33 -4.03 20.96 -10.19
N ASP A 34 -3.72 22.25 -10.32
CA ASP A 34 -4.55 23.26 -10.97
C ASP A 34 -6.00 23.33 -10.43
N ALA A 35 -6.93 22.65 -11.11
CA ALA A 35 -8.36 22.61 -10.80
C ALA A 35 -8.86 21.21 -10.41
N ASP A 36 -7.98 20.20 -10.43
CA ASP A 36 -8.33 18.81 -10.16
C ASP A 36 -7.66 18.33 -8.86
N THR A 37 -8.47 17.82 -7.94
CA THR A 37 -7.97 17.12 -6.75
C THR A 37 -7.94 15.62 -7.03
N HIS A 38 -6.77 15.01 -6.87
CA HIS A 38 -6.63 13.56 -6.90
C HIS A 38 -6.11 13.02 -5.58
N VAL A 39 -6.36 11.75 -5.33
CA VAL A 39 -5.79 11.01 -4.21
C VAL A 39 -4.64 10.14 -4.72
N GLU A 40 -3.49 10.24 -4.07
CA GLU A 40 -2.39 9.30 -4.24
C GLU A 40 -2.38 8.35 -3.05
N ILE A 41 -2.30 7.05 -3.31
CA ILE A 41 -2.34 5.99 -2.30
C ILE A 41 -1.14 5.07 -2.49
N ASP A 42 -0.19 5.13 -1.56
CA ASP A 42 0.89 4.17 -1.49
C ASP A 42 0.40 2.93 -0.74
N VAL A 43 0.50 1.76 -1.40
CA VAL A 43 0.06 0.48 -0.85
C VAL A 43 1.26 -0.33 -0.41
N TYR A 44 1.19 -0.86 0.80
CA TYR A 44 2.20 -1.71 1.38
C TYR A 44 1.59 -2.98 1.94
N LYS A 45 2.33 -4.10 1.86
CA LYS A 45 2.00 -5.35 2.53
C LYS A 45 2.87 -5.52 3.77
N TYR A 46 2.21 -5.64 4.91
CA TYR A 46 2.78 -5.90 6.22
C TYR A 46 2.84 -7.41 6.47
N SER A 47 4.04 -7.96 6.58
CA SER A 47 4.32 -9.36 6.91
C SER A 47 5.51 -9.40 7.88
N ASP A 48 5.23 -9.13 9.16
CA ASP A 48 6.19 -9.06 10.27
C ASP A 48 7.34 -10.09 10.15
N PRO A 49 8.62 -9.67 10.14
CA PRO A 49 9.18 -8.32 10.36
C PRO A 49 9.31 -7.45 9.10
N VAL A 50 8.76 -7.89 7.97
CA VAL A 50 8.97 -7.26 6.67
C VAL A 50 7.77 -6.39 6.29
N VAL A 51 8.07 -5.21 5.75
CA VAL A 51 7.08 -4.38 5.06
C VAL A 51 7.50 -4.22 3.62
N LEU A 52 6.59 -4.57 2.71
CA LEU A 52 6.82 -4.56 1.28
C LEU A 52 6.02 -3.43 0.65
N TYR A 53 6.70 -2.50 -0.02
CA TYR A 53 6.02 -1.57 -0.93
C TYR A 53 5.49 -2.35 -2.13
N ILE A 54 4.22 -2.14 -2.46
CA ILE A 54 3.58 -2.77 -3.61
C ILE A 54 3.59 -1.79 -4.79
N LYS A 55 2.84 -0.69 -4.65
CA LYS A 55 2.61 0.27 -5.73
C LYS A 55 1.93 1.53 -5.18
N THR A 56 2.10 2.64 -5.89
CA THR A 56 1.32 3.87 -5.74
C THR A 56 0.17 3.89 -6.76
N TYR A 57 -1.04 4.13 -6.27
CA TYR A 57 -2.23 4.34 -7.08
C TYR A 57 -2.59 5.82 -7.08
N GLN A 58 -3.06 6.31 -8.22
CA GLN A 58 -3.57 7.68 -8.37
C GLN A 58 -4.99 7.58 -8.91
N ALA A 59 -5.93 8.28 -8.28
CA ALA A 59 -7.31 8.34 -8.72
C ALA A 59 -7.88 9.75 -8.50
N PRO A 60 -8.75 10.25 -9.39
CA PRO A 60 -9.48 11.48 -9.13
C PRO A 60 -10.35 11.31 -7.88
N LEU A 61 -10.48 12.35 -7.06
CA LEU A 61 -11.39 12.32 -5.93
C LEU A 61 -12.84 12.43 -6.46
N LEU A 62 -13.65 11.40 -6.23
CA LEU A 62 -15.05 11.40 -6.65
C LEU A 62 -15.91 12.21 -5.68
N ASP A 63 -16.91 12.91 -6.20
CA ASP A 63 -17.88 13.65 -5.38
C ASP A 63 -18.59 12.71 -4.40
N GLY A 64 -18.46 13.00 -3.11
CA GLY A 64 -19.08 12.22 -2.03
C GLY A 64 -18.29 10.99 -1.55
N ALA A 65 -17.13 10.70 -2.15
CA ALA A 65 -16.22 9.66 -1.68
C ALA A 65 -14.92 10.26 -1.15
N GLY A 66 -14.46 9.77 0.00
CA GLY A 66 -13.22 10.19 0.63
C GLY A 66 -12.03 9.28 0.29
N PRO A 67 -10.81 9.67 0.68
CA PRO A 67 -9.61 8.84 0.51
C PRO A 67 -9.70 7.46 1.18
N VAL A 68 -10.46 7.33 2.27
CA VAL A 68 -10.67 6.07 2.97
C VAL A 68 -11.54 5.11 2.14
N ASP A 69 -12.64 5.60 1.56
CA ASP A 69 -13.52 4.80 0.69
C ASP A 69 -12.73 4.24 -0.51
N MET A 70 -11.80 5.03 -1.04
CA MET A 70 -10.89 4.59 -2.11
C MET A 70 -9.92 3.50 -1.65
N CYS A 71 -9.43 3.55 -0.41
CA CYS A 71 -8.59 2.49 0.15
C CYS A 71 -9.36 1.18 0.33
N GLU A 72 -10.63 1.26 0.75
CA GLU A 72 -11.51 0.10 0.92
C GLU A 72 -11.81 -0.56 -0.44
N ALA A 73 -12.13 0.23 -1.46
CA ALA A 73 -12.31 -0.29 -2.82
C ALA A 73 -11.04 -0.97 -3.38
N LEU A 74 -9.85 -0.37 -3.17
CA LEU A 74 -8.59 -1.00 -3.56
C LEU A 74 -8.33 -2.31 -2.81
N TYR A 75 -8.68 -2.36 -1.53
CA TYR A 75 -8.56 -3.58 -0.73
C TYR A 75 -9.47 -4.69 -1.25
N GLU A 76 -10.73 -4.38 -1.56
CA GLU A 76 -11.67 -5.34 -2.19
C GLU A 76 -11.08 -5.90 -3.49
N GLU A 77 -10.55 -5.06 -4.37
CA GLU A 77 -9.89 -5.52 -5.60
C GLU A 77 -8.72 -6.48 -5.33
N PHE A 78 -7.91 -6.23 -4.28
CA PHE A 78 -6.81 -7.13 -3.93
C PHE A 78 -7.31 -8.48 -3.41
N TYR A 79 -8.44 -8.48 -2.69
CA TYR A 79 -9.06 -9.70 -2.16
C TYR A 79 -9.75 -10.50 -3.26
N GLU A 80 -10.54 -9.87 -4.12
CA GLU A 80 -11.19 -10.52 -5.27
C GLU A 80 -10.16 -11.19 -6.18
N LYS A 81 -9.07 -10.48 -6.52
CA LYS A 81 -7.95 -11.06 -7.30
C LYS A 81 -7.29 -12.24 -6.60
N SER A 82 -7.34 -12.30 -5.27
CA SER A 82 -6.76 -13.41 -4.50
C SER A 82 -7.67 -14.65 -4.47
N GLU A 83 -9.00 -14.47 -4.43
CA GLU A 83 -9.95 -15.59 -4.47
C GLU A 83 -9.98 -16.25 -5.85
N ASP A 84 -9.98 -15.47 -6.93
CA ASP A 84 -9.89 -16.01 -8.31
C ASP A 84 -8.63 -16.85 -8.54
N SER A 85 -7.51 -16.49 -7.88
CA SER A 85 -6.26 -17.25 -7.97
C SER A 85 -6.25 -18.55 -7.14
N SER A 86 -7.25 -18.73 -6.28
CA SER A 86 -7.38 -19.89 -5.39
C SER A 86 -8.33 -20.98 -5.91
N GLU A 87 -9.15 -20.68 -6.93
CA GLU A 87 -10.04 -21.64 -7.57
C GLU A 87 -9.37 -22.47 -8.70
N GLU A 88 -8.09 -22.23 -9.01
CA GLU A 88 -7.29 -23.06 -9.92
C GLU A 88 -6.37 -24.07 -9.19
N LYS A 89 -6.91 -24.90 -8.28
CA LYS A 89 -6.20 -26.08 -7.76
C LYS A 89 -7.06 -27.32 -7.61
#